data_AF-A0A0A0L7L6-F1
#
_entry.id   AF-A0A0A0L7L6-F1
#
_cell.length_a   1.000
_cell.length_b   1.000
_cell.length_c   1.000
_cell.angle_alpha   90.00
_cell.angle_beta   90.00
_cell.angle_gamma   90.00
#
_symmetry.space_group_name_H-M   'P 1'
#
loop_
_entity.id
_entity.type
_entity.pdbx_description
1 polymer ?
#
loop_
_entity_poly.entity_id
_entity_poly.type
_entity_poly.pdbx_seq_one_letter_code
_entity_poly.pdbx_strand_id
1 'polypeptide(L)' 'MNVEKDLGPSHERIFVCSVKIATCYGTFYIVGDEKSRVKDAENSAASLMIRALQERKHL' A
#
# COMPACT_ATOMS: atom_id res chain seq x y z
N MET A 1 7.38 -4.32 -2.73
CA MET A 1 7.23 -2.99 -2.14
C MET A 1 7.71 -2.01 -3.19
N ASN A 2 6.81 -1.31 -3.89
CA ASN A 2 7.21 -0.28 -4.85
C ASN A 2 6.73 1.08 -4.33
N VAL A 3 7.65 2.05 -4.32
CA VAL A 3 7.33 3.46 -4.11
C VAL A 3 6.76 4.00 -5.43
N GLU A 4 5.53 4.51 -5.42
CA GLU A 4 4.84 4.90 -6.66
C GLU A 4 4.96 6.40 -7.00
N LYS A 5 5.24 7.26 -6.02
CA LYS A 5 5.48 8.70 -6.21
C LYS A 5 6.50 9.23 -5.21
N ASP A 6 7.40 10.08 -5.69
CA ASP A 6 8.32 10.92 -4.93
C ASP A 6 8.14 12.35 -5.47
N LEU A 7 7.24 13.13 -4.86
CA LEU A 7 6.92 14.50 -5.29
C LEU A 7 7.05 15.45 -4.09
N GLY A 8 7.68 16.61 -4.34
CA GLY A 8 7.77 17.74 -3.41
C GLY A 8 9.21 18.13 -3.03
N PRO A 9 9.45 19.38 -2.58
CA PRO A 9 10.67 19.75 -1.85
C PRO A 9 10.93 18.78 -0.69
N SER A 10 12.17 18.63 -0.22
CA SER A 10 12.55 17.72 0.88
C SER A 10 11.66 17.76 2.13
N HIS A 11 10.90 18.85 2.34
CA HIS A 11 10.00 19.07 3.47
C HIS A 11 8.52 18.74 3.21
N GLU A 12 8.12 18.42 1.97
CA GLU A 12 6.74 18.10 1.57
C GLU A 12 6.63 16.76 0.84
N ARG A 13 7.62 15.88 1.01
CA ARG A 13 7.66 14.62 0.28
C ARG A 13 6.49 13.72 0.69
N ILE A 14 5.59 13.48 -0.25
CA ILE A 14 4.48 12.53 -0.10
C ILE A 14 4.87 11.21 -0.76
N PHE A 15 4.65 10.12 -0.03
CA PHE A 15 4.87 8.76 -0.46
C PHE A 15 3.55 8.04 -0.59
N VAL A 16 3.41 7.30 -1.69
CA VAL A 16 2.35 6.32 -1.90
C VAL A 16 3.02 4.98 -2.16
N CYS A 17 2.54 3.95 -1.49
CA CYS A 17 3.04 2.59 -1.62
C CYS A 17 1.91 1.65 -2.03
N SER A 18 2.28 0.54 -2.65
CA SER A 18 1.33 -0.50 -3.00
C SER A 18 1.84 -1.90 -2.64
N VAL A 19 0.89 -2.80 -2.40
CA VAL A 19 1.13 -4.21 -2.08
C VAL A 19 0.51 -5.08 -3.17
N LYS A 20 1.30 -6.04 -3.66
CA LYS A 20 0.87 -7.08 -4.60
C LYS A 20 1.09 -8.44 -3.95
N ILE A 21 0.07 -9.28 -3.96
CA ILE A 21 0.16 -10.66 -3.51
C ILE A 21 -0.39 -11.60 -4.59
N ALA A 22 0.20 -12.78 -4.72
CA ALA A 22 -0.36 -13.83 -5.55
C ALA A 22 -1.43 -14.59 -4.76
N THR A 23 -2.57 -14.85 -5.40
CA THR A 23 -3.66 -15.69 -4.89
C THR A 23 -4.01 -16.75 -5.93
N CYS A 24 -4.81 -17.76 -5.56
CA CYS A 24 -5.31 -18.75 -6.51
C CYS A 24 -6.20 -18.15 -7.63
N TYR A 25 -6.69 -16.93 -7.45
CA TYR A 25 -7.49 -16.18 -8.42
C TYR A 25 -6.68 -15.18 -9.25
N GLY A 26 -5.35 -15.20 -9.12
CA GLY A 26 -4.44 -14.23 -9.75
C GLY A 26 -3.82 -13.25 -8.74
N THR A 27 -3.29 -12.13 -9.23
CA THR A 27 -2.62 -11.15 -8.39
C THR A 27 -3.62 -10.16 -7.79
N PHE A 28 -3.65 -10.08 -6.46
CA PHE A 28 -4.39 -9.05 -5.76
C PHE A 28 -3.47 -7.85 -5.45
N TYR A 29 -3.98 -6.64 -5.69
CA TYR A 29 -3.24 -5.39 -5.63
C TYR A 29 -4.02 -4.34 -4.86
N ILE A 30 -3.36 -3.67 -3.92
CA ILE A 30 -3.91 -2.54 -3.17
C ILE A 30 -2.89 -1.42 -3.09
N VAL A 31 -3.38 -0.19 -3.24
CA VAL A 31 -2.64 1.06 -3.06
C VAL A 31 -2.98 1.63 -1.69
N GLY A 32 -1.95 2.02 -0.94
CA GLY A 32 -2.07 2.71 0.34
C GLY A 32 -2.37 4.20 0.19
N ASP A 33 -2.66 4.87 1.30
CA ASP A 33 -2.83 6.31 1.31
C ASP A 33 -1.49 7.04 1.13
N GLU A 34 -1.60 8.31 0.73
CA GLU A 34 -0.52 9.29 0.80
C GLU A 34 -0.06 9.50 2.25
N LYS A 35 1.26 9.39 2.49
CA LYS A 35 1.88 9.66 3.79
C LYS A 35 3.19 10.43 3.63
N SER A 36 3.58 11.20 4.64
CA SER A 36 4.84 11.95 4.64
C SER A 36 6.09 11.09 4.91
N ARG A 37 5.91 9.83 5.29
CA ARG A 37 7.00 8.88 5.57
C ARG A 37 6.75 7.59 4.79
N VAL A 38 7.80 7.07 4.16
CA VAL A 38 7.75 5.79 3.42
C VAL A 38 7.11 4.71 4.28
N LYS A 39 7.67 4.45 5.49
CA LYS A 39 7.17 3.42 6.41
C LYS A 39 5.67 3.52 6.70
N ASP A 40 5.14 4.74 6.83
CA ASP A 40 3.72 4.95 7.08
C ASP A 40 2.89 4.66 5.83
N ALA A 41 3.39 4.99 4.63
CA ALA A 41 2.77 4.61 3.36
C ALA A 41 2.79 3.08 3.17
N GLU A 42 3.88 2.41 3.56
CA GLU A 42 3.97 0.94 3.51
C GLU A 42 2.95 0.29 4.44
N ASN A 43 2.88 0.79 5.68
CA ASN A 43 1.93 0.31 6.69
C ASN A 43 0.48 0.55 6.25
N SER A 44 0.19 1.70 5.63
CA SER A 44 -1.15 1.98 5.08
C SER A 44 -1.53 0.95 4.02
N ALA A 45 -0.67 0.72 3.03
CA ALA A 45 -0.93 -0.27 1.98
C ALA A 45 -1.09 -1.70 2.53
N ALA A 46 -0.26 -2.10 3.49
CA ALA A 46 -0.35 -3.42 4.13
C ALA A 46 -1.62 -3.58 4.98
N SER A 47 -1.99 -2.56 5.76
CA SER A 47 -3.21 -2.56 6.58
C SER A 47 -4.47 -2.68 5.72
N LEU A 48 -4.54 -1.91 4.62
CA LEU A 48 -5.64 -2.01 3.67
C LEU A 48 -5.69 -3.38 2.99
N MET A 49 -4.54 -3.96 2.64
CA MET A 49 -4.47 -5.32 2.08
C MET A 49 -5.05 -6.36 3.04
N ILE A 50 -4.62 -6.36 4.30
CA ILE A 50 -5.13 -7.29 5.32
C ILE A 50 -6.64 -7.12 5.52
N ARG A 51 -7.11 -5.89 5.65
CA ARG A 51 -8.53 -5.60 5.83
C ARG A 51 -9.36 -6.09 4.64
N ALA A 52 -8.93 -5.83 3.41
CA ALA A 52 -9.63 -6.29 2.22
C ALA A 52 -9.68 -7.82 2.12
N LEU A 53 -8.64 -8.52 2.57
CA LEU A 53 -8.64 -9.99 2.63
C LEU A 53 -9.59 -10.53 3.70
N GLN A 54 -9.64 -9.90 4.87
CA GLN A 54 -10.56 -10.24 5.95
C GLN A 54 -12.03 -10.03 5.52
N GLU A 55 -12.34 -8.90 4.88
CA GLU A 55 -13.68 -8.59 4.37
C GLU A 55 -14.15 -9.59 3.29
N ARG A 56 -13.20 -10.12 2.50
CA ARG A 56 -13.49 -11.17 1.50
C ARG A 56 -13.63 -12.57 2.10
N LYS A 57 -13.48 -12.75 3.42
CA LYS A 57 -13.48 -14.06 4.12
C LYS A 57 -12.44 -15.05 3.57
N HIS A 58 -11.25 -14.56 3.19
CA HIS A 58 -10.12 -15.42 2.83
C HIS A 58 -9.31 -15.89 4.06
N LEU A 59 -10.00 -16.09 5.19
CA LEU A 59 -9.54 -16.79 6.39
C LEU A 59 -10.68 -17.69 6.88
#